data_AF-A0A0F9IW95-F1
#
_entry.id   AF-A0A0F9IW95-F1
#
_cell.length_a   1.000
_cell.length_b   1.000
_cell.length_c   1.000
_cell.angle_alpha   90.00
_cell.angle_beta   90.00
_cell.angle_gamma   90.00
#
_symmetry.space_group_name_H-M   'P 1'
#
loop_
_entity.id
_entity.type
_entity.pdbx_description
1 polymer ?
#
loop_
_entity_poly.entity_id
_entity_poly.type
_entity_poly.pdbx_seq_one_letter_code
_entity_poly.pdbx_strand_id
1 'polypeptide(L)'
;MEGRECECRAINLMIGLAEALDALIEEAPGRDDKLGRAAKNILRHLDNQFQTSAYTERQEPYYHLLEEMREPVKMYTYGSSGLDAEEMVRNRIHANDELKQLMACGSPYRNKESLTETARVIGEVLETFENGEVVDALLILAGQYKKLSCATA
;
A
#
# COMPACT_ATOMS: atom_id res chain seq x y z
N MET A 1 -19.23 9.52 1.85
CA MET A 1 -18.70 8.94 3.10
C MET A 1 -17.21 8.81 2.89
N GLU A 2 -16.44 9.83 3.24
CA GLU A 2 -15.04 9.98 2.80
C GLU A 2 -14.12 8.82 3.23
N GLY A 3 -14.34 8.23 4.41
CA GLY A 3 -13.54 7.10 4.91
C GLY A 3 -13.62 5.85 4.03
N ARG A 4 -14.82 5.51 3.55
CA ARG A 4 -15.04 4.31 2.73
C ARG A 4 -14.42 4.45 1.33
N GLU A 5 -14.47 5.64 0.76
CA GLU A 5 -13.81 5.93 -0.53
C GLU A 5 -12.28 5.78 -0.42
N CYS A 6 -11.72 6.15 0.73
CA CYS A 6 -10.31 6.02 1.01
C CYS A 6 -9.87 4.56 1.17
N GLU A 7 -10.64 3.75 1.90
CA GLU A 7 -10.42 2.30 2.00
C GLU A 7 -10.47 1.63 0.63
N CYS A 8 -11.46 1.97 -0.21
CA CYS A 8 -11.55 1.46 -1.58
C CYS A 8 -10.33 1.84 -2.43
N ARG A 9 -9.80 3.06 -2.26
CA ARG A 9 -8.57 3.48 -2.92
C ARG A 9 -7.36 2.66 -2.47
N ALA A 10 -7.28 2.34 -1.18
CA ALA A 10 -6.22 1.50 -0.64
C ALA A 10 -6.23 0.09 -1.28
N ILE A 11 -7.43 -0.51 -1.41
CA ILE A 11 -7.61 -1.80 -2.10
C ILE A 11 -7.20 -1.71 -3.57
N ASN A 12 -7.62 -0.67 -4.29
CA ASN A 12 -7.22 -0.47 -5.69
C ASN A 12 -5.71 -0.33 -5.87
N LEU A 13 -5.01 0.29 -4.91
CA LEU A 13 -3.55 0.40 -4.95
C LEU A 13 -2.88 -0.97 -4.79
N MET A 14 -3.43 -1.84 -3.94
CA MET A 14 -2.95 -3.21 -3.77
C MET A 14 -3.25 -4.08 -4.99
N ILE A 15 -4.39 -3.89 -5.66
CA ILE A 15 -4.70 -4.53 -6.94
C ILE A 15 -3.67 -4.11 -8.00
N GLY A 16 -3.39 -2.80 -8.13
CA GLY A 16 -2.38 -2.31 -9.06
C GLY A 16 -0.96 -2.83 -8.76
N LEU A 17 -0.66 -3.09 -7.49
CA LEU A 17 0.59 -3.76 -7.09
C LEU A 17 0.60 -5.24 -7.50
N ALA A 18 -0.49 -5.97 -7.26
CA ALA A 18 -0.64 -7.36 -7.70
C ALA A 18 -0.43 -7.50 -9.22
N GLU A 19 -1.04 -6.63 -10.01
CA GLU A 19 -0.87 -6.60 -11.47
C GLU A 19 0.57 -6.31 -11.90
N ALA A 20 1.30 -5.49 -11.14
CA ALA A 20 2.72 -5.22 -11.40
C ALA A 20 3.61 -6.42 -11.07
N LEU A 21 3.31 -7.13 -9.98
CA LEU A 21 4.01 -8.36 -9.57
C LEU A 21 3.71 -9.52 -10.53
N ASP A 22 2.47 -9.66 -10.99
CA ASP A 22 2.10 -10.64 -12.01
C ASP A 22 2.88 -10.40 -13.31
N ALA A 23 2.96 -9.14 -13.75
CA ALA A 23 3.78 -8.76 -14.91
C ALA A 23 5.29 -9.02 -14.71
N LEU A 24 5.77 -9.05 -13.46
CA LEU A 24 7.14 -9.45 -13.15
C LEU A 24 7.32 -10.96 -13.34
N ILE A 25 6.38 -11.77 -12.83
CA ILE A 25 6.37 -13.24 -12.94
C ILE A 25 6.27 -13.68 -14.41
N GLU A 26 5.44 -13.00 -15.20
CA GLU A 26 5.28 -13.26 -16.64
C GLU A 26 6.44 -12.71 -17.50
N GLU A 27 7.45 -12.09 -16.88
CA GLU A 27 8.57 -11.41 -17.55
C GLU A 27 8.13 -10.35 -18.57
N ALA A 28 6.96 -9.73 -18.39
CA ALA A 28 6.37 -8.82 -19.35
C ALA A 28 7.29 -7.60 -19.66
N PRO A 29 7.23 -7.03 -20.87
CA PRO A 29 7.92 -5.80 -21.20
C PRO A 29 7.48 -4.65 -20.29
N GLY A 30 8.44 -3.86 -19.79
CA GLY A 30 8.16 -2.71 -18.92
C GLY A 30 7.72 -3.06 -17.48
N ARG A 31 7.86 -4.33 -17.05
CA ARG A 31 7.54 -4.77 -15.68
C ARG A 31 8.18 -3.92 -14.58
N ASP A 32 9.43 -3.49 -14.77
CA ASP A 32 10.13 -2.65 -13.80
C ASP A 32 9.47 -1.27 -13.64
N ASP A 33 9.04 -0.66 -14.75
CA ASP A 33 8.30 0.62 -14.71
C ASP A 33 6.93 0.46 -14.04
N LYS A 34 6.26 -0.69 -14.22
CA LYS A 34 4.99 -0.98 -13.53
C LYS A 34 5.19 -1.05 -12.02
N LEU A 35 6.24 -1.72 -11.55
CA LEU A 35 6.59 -1.82 -10.11
C LEU A 35 6.90 -0.44 -9.53
N GLY A 36 7.76 0.34 -10.20
CA GLY A 36 8.10 1.68 -9.74
C GLY A 36 6.90 2.62 -9.69
N ARG A 37 5.96 2.51 -10.65
CA ARG A 37 4.69 3.26 -10.62
C ARG A 37 3.77 2.82 -9.48
N ALA A 38 3.68 1.53 -9.20
CA ALA A 38 2.92 1.01 -8.07
C ALA A 38 3.46 1.58 -6.75
N ALA A 39 4.77 1.51 -6.53
CA ALA A 39 5.45 2.08 -5.37
C ALA A 39 5.16 3.58 -5.21
N LYS A 40 5.28 4.35 -6.30
CA LYS A 40 4.99 5.79 -6.32
C LYS A 40 3.54 6.11 -5.99
N ASN A 41 2.59 5.32 -6.49
CA ASN A 41 1.17 5.52 -6.22
C ASN A 41 0.82 5.25 -4.76
N ILE A 42 1.41 4.20 -4.18
CA ILE A 42 1.27 3.87 -2.75
C ILE A 42 1.85 5.00 -1.89
N LEU A 43 3.09 5.43 -2.15
CA LEU A 43 3.70 6.53 -1.39
C LEU A 43 2.85 7.81 -1.46
N ARG A 44 2.38 8.18 -2.65
CA ARG A 44 1.50 9.35 -2.82
C ARG A 44 0.22 9.23 -2.00
N HIS A 45 -0.37 8.04 -1.91
CA HIS A 45 -1.55 7.83 -1.06
C HIS A 45 -1.22 8.04 0.41
N LEU A 46 -0.12 7.44 0.90
CA LEU A 46 0.33 7.61 2.29
C LEU A 46 0.64 9.07 2.63
N ASP A 47 1.35 9.79 1.77
CA ASP A 47 1.64 11.22 1.93
C ASP A 47 0.34 12.04 2.03
N ASN A 48 -0.65 11.76 1.18
CA ASN A 48 -1.95 12.45 1.22
C ASN A 48 -2.71 12.15 2.52
N GLN A 49 -2.73 10.88 2.96
CA GLN A 49 -3.42 10.51 4.20
C GLN A 49 -2.76 11.14 5.42
N PHE A 50 -1.44 11.24 5.41
CA PHE A 50 -0.68 11.86 6.50
C PHE A 50 -0.98 13.36 6.67
N GLN A 51 -1.35 14.04 5.59
CA GLN A 51 -1.73 15.45 5.60
C GLN A 51 -3.18 15.70 6.08
N THR A 52 -3.95 14.65 6.36
CA THR A 52 -5.32 14.80 6.89
C THR A 52 -5.31 15.19 8.37
N SER A 53 -6.32 15.94 8.81
CA SER A 53 -6.42 16.45 10.19
C SER A 53 -6.37 15.36 11.27
N ALA A 54 -6.80 14.13 10.94
CA ALA A 54 -6.74 12.98 11.83
C ALA A 54 -5.31 12.54 12.18
N TYR A 55 -4.34 12.84 11.31
CA TYR A 55 -2.93 12.45 11.45
C TYR A 55 -2.00 13.64 11.73
N THR A 56 -2.39 14.87 11.36
CA THR A 56 -1.54 16.07 11.51
C THR A 56 -1.19 16.44 12.96
N GLU A 57 -2.04 16.11 13.94
CA GLU A 57 -1.75 16.37 15.36
C GLU A 57 -0.85 15.31 16.01
N ARG A 58 -0.53 14.23 15.27
CA ARG A 58 0.25 13.10 15.77
C ARG A 58 1.45 12.81 14.86
N GLN A 59 1.95 13.79 14.12
CA GLN A 59 2.92 13.61 13.04
C GLN A 59 4.28 13.03 13.47
N GLU A 60 4.74 13.38 14.68
CA GLU A 60 6.14 13.17 15.10
C GLU A 60 6.59 11.69 15.04
N PRO A 61 5.78 10.70 15.47
CA PRO A 61 6.16 9.29 15.41
C PRO A 61 6.11 8.68 14.00
N TYR A 62 5.38 9.25 13.04
CA TYR A 62 5.18 8.62 11.72
C TYR A 62 6.03 9.25 10.61
N TYR A 63 6.56 10.46 10.84
CA TYR A 63 7.30 11.22 9.82
C TYR A 63 8.54 10.48 9.33
N HIS A 64 9.28 9.84 10.24
CA HIS A 64 10.49 9.07 9.88
C HIS A 64 10.17 7.89 8.96
N LEU A 65 9.03 7.20 9.16
CA LEU A 65 8.60 6.08 8.32
C LEU A 65 8.29 6.52 6.89
N LEU A 66 7.67 7.70 6.71
CA LEU A 66 7.40 8.23 5.38
C LEU A 66 8.68 8.69 4.67
N GLU A 67 9.63 9.31 5.39
CA GLU A 67 10.94 9.67 4.82
C GLU A 67 11.70 8.43 4.31
N GLU A 68 11.70 7.34 5.08
CA GLU A 68 12.31 6.07 4.65
C GLU A 68 11.67 5.49 3.38
N MET A 69 10.39 5.76 3.12
CA MET A 69 9.71 5.34 1.89
C MET A 69 9.93 6.31 0.72
N ARG A 70 10.19 7.59 0.98
CA ARG A 70 10.42 8.61 -0.05
C ARG A 70 11.73 8.38 -0.80
N GLU A 71 12.76 7.94 -0.10
CA GLU A 71 14.08 7.68 -0.68
C GLU A 71 14.04 6.68 -1.85
N PRO A 72 13.54 5.44 -1.70
CA PRO A 72 13.49 4.46 -2.80
C PRO A 72 12.70 4.97 -4.01
N VAL A 73 11.54 5.60 -3.80
CA VAL A 73 10.72 6.14 -4.89
C VAL A 73 11.41 7.30 -5.61
N LYS A 74 12.13 8.15 -4.86
CA LYS A 74 12.92 9.24 -5.43
C LYS A 74 14.07 8.68 -6.29
N MET A 75 14.76 7.65 -5.82
CA MET A 75 15.82 6.99 -6.57
C MET A 75 15.28 6.38 -7.88
N TYR A 76 14.15 5.68 -7.84
CA TYR A 76 13.47 5.20 -9.05
C TYR A 76 13.15 6.34 -10.04
N THR A 77 12.70 7.50 -9.54
CA THR A 77 12.44 8.68 -10.39
C THR A 77 13.70 9.20 -11.09
N TYR A 78 14.89 8.93 -10.56
CA TYR A 78 16.18 9.25 -11.17
C TYR A 78 16.78 8.12 -12.02
N GLY A 79 16.02 7.04 -12.26
CA GLY A 79 16.42 5.94 -13.15
C GLY A 79 16.90 4.67 -12.45
N SER A 80 16.76 4.56 -11.13
CA SER A 80 16.98 3.30 -10.40
C SER A 80 15.86 2.28 -10.66
N SER A 81 16.10 1.03 -10.25
CA SER A 81 15.17 -0.12 -10.34
C SER A 81 13.81 0.18 -9.69
N GLY A 82 12.73 -0.05 -10.44
CA GLY A 82 11.37 0.00 -9.93
C GLY A 82 11.05 -1.18 -9.01
N LEU A 83 11.66 -2.35 -9.24
CA LEU A 83 11.59 -3.50 -8.34
C LEU A 83 12.12 -3.16 -6.94
N ASP A 84 13.30 -2.53 -6.85
CA ASP A 84 13.91 -2.18 -5.56
C ASP A 84 13.02 -1.18 -4.80
N ALA A 85 12.44 -0.22 -5.53
CA ALA A 85 11.55 0.77 -4.95
C ALA A 85 10.24 0.15 -4.42
N GLU A 86 9.67 -0.77 -5.18
CA GLU A 86 8.48 -1.51 -4.79
C GLU A 86 8.74 -2.41 -3.57
N GLU A 87 9.80 -3.21 -3.60
CA GLU A 87 10.15 -4.12 -2.51
C GLU A 87 10.35 -3.36 -1.20
N MET A 88 11.07 -2.23 -1.24
CA MET A 88 11.23 -1.39 -0.05
C MET A 88 9.89 -0.84 0.45
N VAL A 89 9.04 -0.33 -0.43
CA VAL A 89 7.71 0.19 -0.06
C VAL A 89 6.83 -0.90 0.55
N ARG A 90 6.77 -2.06 -0.10
CA ARG A 90 5.97 -3.21 0.34
C ARG A 90 6.40 -3.70 1.71
N ASN A 91 7.70 -3.97 1.88
CA ASN A 91 8.25 -4.52 3.11
C ASN A 91 8.05 -3.56 4.29
N ARG A 92 8.15 -2.25 4.08
CA ARG A 92 7.91 -1.24 5.14
C ARG A 92 6.47 -1.24 5.60
N ILE A 93 5.51 -1.28 4.68
CA ILE A 93 4.08 -1.36 5.05
C ILE A 93 3.80 -2.68 5.76
N HIS A 94 4.33 -3.80 5.26
CA HIS A 94 4.12 -5.10 5.87
C HIS A 94 4.70 -5.18 7.30
N ALA A 95 5.89 -4.62 7.54
CA ALA A 95 6.54 -4.64 8.85
C ALA A 95 5.91 -3.68 9.88
N ASN A 96 5.11 -2.69 9.46
CA ASN A 96 4.70 -1.60 10.32
C ASN A 96 3.17 -1.42 10.36
N ASP A 97 2.55 -1.64 11.53
CA ASP A 97 1.10 -1.55 11.71
C ASP A 97 0.55 -0.14 11.52
N GLU A 98 1.34 0.87 11.89
CA GLU A 98 0.98 2.26 11.67
C GLU A 98 0.80 2.59 10.18
N LEU A 99 1.71 2.11 9.33
CA LEU A 99 1.63 2.26 7.88
C LEU A 99 0.46 1.47 7.29
N LYS A 100 0.17 0.25 7.78
CA LYS A 100 -1.05 -0.49 7.36
C LYS A 100 -2.31 0.30 7.69
N GLN A 101 -2.38 0.86 8.89
CA GLN A 101 -3.51 1.64 9.37
C GLN A 101 -3.66 2.95 8.57
N LEU A 102 -2.55 3.64 8.29
CA LEU A 102 -2.53 4.83 7.43
C LEU A 102 -2.94 4.51 5.99
N MET A 103 -2.46 3.39 5.45
CA MET A 103 -2.86 2.89 4.13
C MET A 103 -4.36 2.66 4.05
N ALA A 104 -4.95 2.04 5.08
CA ALA A 104 -6.38 1.80 5.21
C ALA A 104 -7.20 3.02 5.68
N CYS A 105 -6.57 4.20 5.81
CA CYS A 105 -7.22 5.43 6.27
C CYS A 105 -7.91 5.27 7.64
N GLY A 106 -7.37 4.37 8.47
CA GLY A 106 -7.84 4.10 9.82
C GLY A 106 -7.51 5.24 10.78
N SER A 107 -7.95 5.12 12.03
CA SER A 107 -7.48 6.03 13.08
C SER A 107 -6.00 5.77 13.39
N PRO A 108 -5.18 6.79 13.72
CA PRO A 108 -3.78 6.60 14.07
C PRO A 108 -3.64 5.62 15.23
N TYR A 109 -2.77 4.63 15.03
CA TYR A 109 -2.60 3.49 15.95
C TYR A 109 -2.20 3.99 17.34
N ARG A 110 -3.04 3.72 18.34
CA ARG A 110 -2.74 4.04 19.76
C ARG A 110 -2.51 2.78 20.61
N ASN A 111 -3.04 1.63 20.20
CA ASN A 111 -2.92 0.36 20.92
C ASN A 111 -2.76 -0.80 19.92
N LYS A 112 -1.87 -1.75 20.23
CA LYS A 112 -1.48 -2.91 19.41
C LYS A 112 -2.60 -3.88 19.01
N GLU A 113 -3.83 -3.67 19.48
CA GLU A 113 -4.97 -4.58 19.27
C GLU A 113 -6.01 -4.04 18.26
N SER A 114 -5.81 -2.83 17.69
CA SER A 114 -6.88 -2.10 17.01
C SER A 114 -6.70 -1.88 15.50
N LEU A 115 -6.03 -2.78 14.78
CA LEU A 115 -6.04 -2.70 13.30
C LEU A 115 -7.48 -2.72 12.80
N THR A 116 -7.81 -1.81 11.88
CA THR A 116 -9.09 -1.88 11.16
C THR A 116 -9.13 -3.17 10.34
N GLU A 117 -10.33 -3.62 10.00
CA GLU A 117 -10.47 -4.82 9.16
C GLU A 117 -9.71 -4.67 7.83
N THR A 118 -9.84 -3.53 7.16
CA THR A 118 -9.13 -3.23 5.92
C THR A 118 -7.60 -3.24 6.10
N ALA A 119 -7.08 -2.72 7.23
CA ALA A 119 -5.65 -2.77 7.52
C ALA A 119 -5.12 -4.20 7.74
N ARG A 120 -5.93 -5.08 8.36
CA ARG A 120 -5.58 -6.51 8.50
C ARG A 120 -5.56 -7.20 7.15
N VAL A 121 -6.56 -6.95 6.31
CA VAL A 121 -6.63 -7.48 4.94
C VAL A 121 -5.41 -7.03 4.13
N ILE A 122 -5.00 -5.76 4.23
CA ILE A 122 -3.77 -5.29 3.57
C ILE A 122 -2.55 -6.06 4.09
N GLY A 123 -2.43 -6.28 5.40
CA GLY A 123 -1.33 -7.08 5.96
C GLY A 123 -1.29 -8.50 5.39
N GLU A 124 -2.43 -9.19 5.37
CA GLU A 124 -2.59 -10.53 4.81
C GLU A 124 -2.18 -10.57 3.33
N VAL A 125 -2.66 -9.61 2.53
CA VAL A 125 -2.31 -9.48 1.11
C VAL A 125 -0.81 -9.31 0.88
N LEU A 126 -0.15 -8.50 1.71
CA LEU A 126 1.30 -8.30 1.59
C LEU A 126 2.10 -9.56 1.95
N GLU A 127 1.68 -10.29 2.98
CA GLU A 127 2.24 -11.60 3.32
C GLU A 127 2.06 -12.60 2.18
N THR A 128 0.87 -12.64 1.56
CA THR A 128 0.59 -13.47 0.38
C THR A 128 1.49 -13.12 -0.82
N PHE A 129 1.75 -11.82 -1.05
CA PHE A 129 2.71 -11.41 -2.10
C PHE A 129 4.14 -11.89 -1.82
N GLU A 130 4.61 -11.84 -0.57
CA GLU A 130 5.94 -12.31 -0.19
C GLU A 130 6.13 -13.82 -0.43
N ASN A 131 5.04 -14.59 -0.36
CA ASN A 131 5.01 -16.01 -0.69
C ASN A 131 4.88 -16.29 -2.21
N GLY A 132 4.76 -15.26 -3.05
CA GLY A 132 4.62 -15.39 -4.50
C GLY A 132 3.20 -15.76 -4.98
N GLU A 133 2.20 -15.67 -4.11
CA GLU A 133 0.82 -16.15 -4.34
C GLU A 133 -0.11 -15.03 -4.86
N VAL A 134 0.27 -14.37 -5.96
CA VAL A 134 -0.43 -13.16 -6.47
C VAL A 134 -1.93 -13.37 -6.72
N VAL A 135 -2.32 -14.55 -7.22
CA VAL A 135 -3.74 -14.88 -7.48
C VAL A 135 -4.55 -14.95 -6.19
N ASP A 136 -3.99 -15.52 -5.12
CA ASP A 136 -4.69 -15.64 -3.84
C ASP A 136 -4.85 -14.26 -3.18
N ALA A 137 -3.83 -13.40 -3.29
CA ALA A 137 -3.91 -12.02 -2.87
C ALA A 137 -5.04 -11.24 -3.60
N LEU A 138 -5.20 -11.45 -4.91
CA LEU A 138 -6.30 -10.86 -5.68
C LEU A 138 -7.67 -11.35 -5.21
N LEU A 139 -7.81 -12.63 -4.81
CA LEU A 139 -9.06 -13.17 -4.27
C LEU A 139 -9.42 -12.52 -2.91
N ILE A 140 -8.43 -12.33 -2.04
CA ILE A 140 -8.59 -11.64 -0.76
C ILE A 140 -9.07 -10.19 -1.00
N LEU A 141 -8.38 -9.46 -1.90
CA LEU A 141 -8.73 -8.09 -2.26
C LEU A 141 -10.14 -7.99 -2.86
N ALA A 142 -10.54 -8.92 -3.73
CA ALA A 142 -11.88 -8.95 -4.32
C ALA A 142 -12.98 -9.15 -3.25
N GLY A 143 -12.74 -9.99 -2.25
CA GLY A 143 -13.62 -10.18 -1.11
C GLY A 143 -13.84 -8.87 -0.34
N GLN A 144 -12.75 -8.17 -0.02
CA GLN A 144 -12.83 -6.90 0.70
C GLN A 144 -13.46 -5.78 -0.13
N TYR A 145 -13.15 -5.71 -1.43
CA TYR A 145 -13.74 -4.76 -2.37
C TYR A 145 -15.27 -4.87 -2.41
N LYS A 146 -15.78 -6.12 -2.49
CA LYS A 146 -17.21 -6.42 -2.46
C LYS A 146 -17.83 -6.06 -1.11
N LYS A 147 -17.17 -6.39 0.01
CA LYS A 147 -17.66 -6.09 1.36
C LYS A 147 -17.81 -4.59 1.59
N LEU A 148 -16.86 -3.79 1.11
CA LEU A 148 -16.88 -2.33 1.21
C LEU A 148 -17.86 -1.68 0.21
N SER A 149 -18.43 -2.45 -0.73
CA SER A 149 -19.28 -1.94 -1.81
C SER A 149 -18.58 -0.85 -2.62
N CYS A 150 -17.29 -1.07 -2.91
CA CYS A 150 -16.50 -0.14 -3.71
C CYS A 150 -17.08 -0.04 -5.13
N ALA A 151 -17.25 1.19 -5.62
CA ALA A 151 -17.65 1.40 -7.01
C ALA A 151 -16.46 1.10 -7.92
N THR A 152 -16.68 0.28 -8.94
CA THR A 152 -15.73 0.12 -10.06
C THR A 152 -15.53 1.48 -10.69
N ALA A 153 -14.32 2.03 -10.55
CA ALA A 153 -13.94 3.32 -11.12
C ALA A 153 -13.88 3.26 -12.65
#